data_AF-A0A4S4E3S1-F1
#
_entry.id   AF-A0A4S4E3S1-F1
#
_cell.length_a   1.000
_cell.length_b   1.000
_cell.length_c   1.000
_cell.angle_alpha   90.00
_cell.angle_beta   90.00
_cell.angle_gamma   90.00
#
_symmetry.space_group_name_H-M   'P 1'
#
loop_
_entity.id
_entity.type
_entity.pdbx_description
1 polymer ?
#
loop_
_entity_poly.entity_id
_entity_poly.type
_entity_poly.pdbx_seq_one_letter_code
_entity_poly.pdbx_strand_id
1 'polypeptide(L)'
;MASSADPWVREYNEAARLADDINGMISERSSLSASGPEGQRYASAIRRKITILGTRLDSLQSLLGKLPGKQPLTEKEMNRRKDMLANLRSKVNQMASTLNMSNFANRDSLLGPDSKAADAMSRTTGLDNHGVVGLQRQIMKGKLL
;
A
#
# COMPACT_ATOMS: atom_id res chain seq x y z
N MET A 1 -7.99 34.34 1.79
CA MET A 1 -8.15 32.92 2.17
C MET A 1 -7.52 32.08 1.07
N ALA A 2 -6.38 31.45 1.33
CA ALA A 2 -5.85 30.49 0.35
C ALA A 2 -6.75 29.26 0.39
N SER A 3 -7.52 29.04 -0.68
CA SER A 3 -8.25 27.79 -0.87
C SER A 3 -7.25 26.64 -0.69
N SER A 4 -7.37 25.88 0.40
CA SER A 4 -6.52 24.73 0.63
C SER A 4 -6.71 23.80 -0.56
N ALA A 5 -5.66 23.61 -1.37
CA ALA A 5 -5.71 22.74 -2.54
C ALA A 5 -6.30 21.38 -2.13
N ASP A 6 -7.17 20.83 -2.98
CA ASP A 6 -7.84 19.56 -2.73
C ASP A 6 -6.82 18.50 -2.27
N PRO A 7 -6.97 17.93 -1.05
CA PRO A 7 -6.02 16.98 -0.50
C PRO A 7 -5.76 15.78 -1.43
N TRP A 8 -6.78 15.31 -2.14
CA TRP A 8 -6.65 14.20 -3.08
C TRP A 8 -5.80 14.61 -4.29
N VAL A 9 -6.05 15.79 -4.86
CA VAL A 9 -5.30 16.30 -6.02
C VAL A 9 -3.82 16.51 -5.65
N ARG A 10 -3.56 17.05 -4.46
CA ARG A 10 -2.18 17.23 -3.96
C ARG A 10 -1.46 15.89 -3.83
N GLU A 11 -2.08 14.90 -3.18
CA GLU A 11 -1.46 13.58 -3.02
C GLU A 11 -1.26 12.89 -4.38
N TYR A 12 -2.20 13.06 -5.32
CA TYR A 12 -2.09 12.52 -6.67
C TYR A 12 -0.87 13.08 -7.40
N ASN A 13 -0.65 14.40 -7.32
CA ASN A 13 0.50 15.04 -7.97
C ASN A 13 1.83 14.54 -7.38
N GLU A 14 1.91 14.36 -6.06
CA GLU A 14 3.09 13.78 -5.41
C GLU A 14 3.34 12.32 -5.85
N ALA A 15 2.28 11.52 -5.93
CA ALA A 15 2.37 10.14 -6.42
C ALA A 15 2.78 10.07 -7.90
N ALA A 16 2.23 10.93 -8.74
CA ALA A 16 2.56 11.01 -10.16
C ALA A 16 4.03 11.39 -10.38
N ARG A 17 4.51 12.43 -9.68
CA ARG A 17 5.92 12.84 -9.73
C ARG A 17 6.87 11.72 -9.29
N LEU A 18 6.52 10.99 -8.23
CA LEU A 18 7.31 9.84 -7.78
C LEU A 18 7.31 8.70 -8.81
N ALA A 19 6.19 8.46 -9.49
CA ALA A 19 6.12 7.46 -10.56
C ALA A 19 7.01 7.84 -11.76
N ASP A 20 7.07 9.12 -12.13
CA ASP A 20 7.94 9.58 -13.23
C ASP A 20 9.42 9.49 -12.86
N ASP A 21 9.78 9.84 -11.62
CA ASP A 21 11.12 9.66 -11.08
C ASP A 21 11.55 8.18 -11.07
N ILE A 22 10.69 7.27 -10.61
CA ILE A 22 10.95 5.82 -10.69
C ILE A 22 11.17 5.37 -12.14
N ASN A 23 10.37 5.88 -13.08
CA ASN A 23 10.50 5.53 -14.49
C ASN A 23 11.84 6.03 -15.08
N GLY A 24 12.25 7.24 -14.72
CA GLY A 24 13.57 7.78 -15.04
C GLY A 24 14.68 6.89 -14.49
N MET A 25 14.60 6.50 -13.22
CA MET A 25 15.59 5.60 -12.63
C MET A 25 15.62 4.23 -13.29
N ILE A 26 14.48 3.62 -13.63
CA ILE A 26 14.48 2.33 -14.34
C ILE A 26 15.15 2.45 -15.71
N SER A 27 14.94 3.57 -16.40
CA SER A 27 15.55 3.86 -17.70
C SER A 27 17.07 4.00 -17.56
N GLU A 28 17.55 4.76 -16.57
CA GLU A 28 18.97 4.91 -16.23
C GLU A 28 19.61 3.58 -15.81
N ARG A 29 18.89 2.73 -15.07
CA ARG A 29 19.40 1.40 -14.66
C ARG A 29 19.75 0.53 -15.85
N SER A 30 19.06 0.71 -16.99
CA SER A 30 19.29 -0.09 -18.20
C SER A 30 20.66 0.18 -18.83
N SER A 31 21.30 1.30 -18.53
CA SER A 31 22.67 1.61 -18.95
C SER A 31 23.75 1.19 -17.93
N LEU A 32 23.35 0.82 -16.71
CA LEU A 32 24.25 0.37 -15.65
C LEU A 32 24.47 -1.15 -15.71
N SER A 33 25.68 -1.62 -15.39
CA SER A 33 25.95 -3.05 -15.27
C SER A 33 25.17 -3.64 -14.09
N ALA A 34 24.23 -4.55 -14.39
CA ALA A 34 23.30 -5.10 -13.41
C ALA A 34 23.96 -5.91 -12.26
N SER A 35 25.22 -6.33 -12.44
CA SER A 35 25.95 -7.26 -11.55
C SER A 35 26.88 -6.56 -10.53
N GLY A 36 27.05 -5.24 -10.61
CA GLY A 36 27.93 -4.50 -9.70
C GLY A 36 27.28 -4.11 -8.36
N PRO A 37 28.07 -3.85 -7.30
CA PRO A 37 27.56 -3.30 -6.03
C PRO A 37 26.74 -2.02 -6.23
N GLU A 38 27.15 -1.18 -7.18
CA GLU A 38 26.45 0.05 -7.54
C GLU A 38 25.10 -0.23 -8.20
N GLY A 39 25.03 -1.19 -9.14
CA GLY A 39 23.77 -1.62 -9.75
C GLY A 39 22.78 -2.20 -8.74
N GLN A 40 23.26 -2.90 -7.70
CA GLN A 40 22.43 -3.41 -6.61
C GLN A 40 21.94 -2.31 -5.66
N ARG A 41 22.78 -1.33 -5.33
CA ARG A 41 22.38 -0.14 -4.56
C ARG A 41 21.31 0.64 -5.30
N TYR A 42 21.52 0.87 -6.59
CA TYR A 42 20.60 1.56 -7.46
C TYR A 42 19.26 0.82 -7.57
N ALA A 43 19.28 -0.50 -7.82
CA ALA A 43 18.07 -1.32 -7.81
C ALA A 43 17.31 -1.25 -6.47
N SER A 44 18.03 -1.26 -5.35
CA SER A 44 17.43 -1.18 -4.01
C SER A 44 16.80 0.19 -3.75
N ALA A 45 17.40 1.27 -4.24
CA ALA A 45 16.82 2.61 -4.18
C ALA A 45 15.50 2.69 -4.97
N ILE A 46 15.45 2.09 -6.17
CA ILE A 46 14.22 2.03 -6.96
C ILE A 46 13.14 1.22 -6.22
N ARG A 47 13.48 0.02 -5.70
CA ARG A 47 12.53 -0.80 -4.92
C ARG A 47 11.94 -0.04 -3.74
N ARG A 48 12.76 0.72 -3.00
CA ARG A 48 12.29 1.57 -1.90
C ARG A 48 11.30 2.64 -2.37
N LYS A 49 11.57 3.31 -3.49
CA LYS A 49 10.65 4.30 -4.07
C LYS A 49 9.33 3.67 -4.54
N ILE A 50 9.37 2.48 -5.13
CA ILE A 50 8.17 1.70 -5.49
C ILE A 50 7.32 1.40 -4.25
N THR A 51 7.92 0.98 -3.13
CA THR A 51 7.21 0.78 -1.87
C THR A 51 6.56 2.07 -1.35
N ILE A 52 7.28 3.20 -1.40
CA ILE A 52 6.74 4.51 -1.00
C ILE A 52 5.54 4.88 -1.89
N LEU A 53 5.65 4.70 -3.21
CA LEU A 53 4.57 4.96 -4.15
C LEU A 53 3.35 4.10 -3.80
N GLY A 54 3.52 2.80 -3.54
CA GLY A 54 2.41 1.93 -3.09
C GLY A 54 1.65 2.51 -1.89
N THR A 55 2.36 2.95 -0.85
CA THR A 55 1.74 3.57 0.34
C THR A 55 1.00 4.88 0.02
N ARG A 56 1.49 5.67 -0.93
CA ARG A 56 0.78 6.88 -1.40
C ARG A 56 -0.50 6.53 -2.15
N LEU A 57 -0.50 5.45 -2.93
CA LEU A 57 -1.71 4.96 -3.62
C LEU A 57 -2.78 4.45 -2.63
N ASP A 58 -2.36 3.84 -1.52
CA ASP A 58 -3.27 3.46 -0.43
C ASP A 58 -3.85 4.70 0.26
N SER A 59 -3.05 5.76 0.42
CA SER A 59 -3.49 7.05 0.96
C SER A 59 -4.51 7.73 0.03
N LEU A 60 -4.28 7.71 -1.29
CA LEU A 60 -5.25 8.20 -2.29
C LEU A 60 -6.56 7.43 -2.25
N GLN A 61 -6.52 6.10 -2.10
CA GLN A 61 -7.71 5.27 -1.93
C GLN A 61 -8.47 5.66 -0.66
N SER A 62 -7.76 5.88 0.46
CA SER A 62 -8.38 6.33 1.71
C SER A 62 -9.06 7.70 1.57
N LEU A 63 -8.44 8.63 0.85
CA LEU A 63 -8.99 9.95 0.57
C LEU A 63 -10.25 9.90 -0.31
N LEU A 64 -10.39 8.89 -1.18
CA LEU A 64 -11.64 8.65 -1.92
C LEU A 64 -12.79 8.20 -1.02
N GLY A 65 -12.50 7.42 0.03
CA GLY A 65 -13.49 6.98 1.01
C GLY A 65 -13.88 8.06 2.02
N LYS A 66 -12.99 9.03 2.26
CA LYS A 66 -13.18 10.12 3.24
C LYS A 66 -13.60 11.41 2.54
N LEU A 67 -14.81 11.46 2.00
CA LEU A 67 -15.33 12.68 1.40
C LEU A 67 -15.80 13.68 2.48
N PRO A 68 -15.43 14.97 2.42
CA PRO A 68 -15.93 15.95 3.37
C PRO A 68 -17.43 16.18 3.12
N GLY A 69 -18.27 15.92 4.13
CA GLY A 69 -19.73 16.03 4.05
C GLY A 69 -20.30 17.42 3.71
N LYS A 70 -19.46 18.41 3.39
CA LYS A 70 -19.87 19.77 3.00
C LYS A 70 -20.09 19.94 1.49
N GLN A 71 -19.48 19.12 0.64
CA GLN A 71 -19.79 19.04 -0.80
C GLN A 71 -19.49 17.63 -1.33
N PRO A 72 -20.52 16.84 -1.67
CA PRO A 72 -20.29 15.56 -2.35
C PRO A 72 -19.63 15.82 -3.71
N LEU A 73 -18.58 15.06 -4.02
CA LEU A 73 -17.99 15.01 -5.35
C LEU A 73 -19.08 14.60 -6.34
N THR A 74 -19.06 15.18 -7.54
CA THR A 74 -19.89 14.64 -8.62
C THR A 74 -19.43 13.22 -8.95
N GLU A 75 -20.38 12.37 -9.35
CA GLU A 75 -20.08 10.99 -9.74
C GLU A 75 -19.03 10.93 -10.85
N LYS A 76 -19.11 11.86 -11.81
CA LYS A 76 -18.13 12.03 -12.89
C LYS A 76 -16.72 12.26 -12.35
N GLU A 77 -16.56 13.17 -11.39
CA GLU A 77 -15.25 13.46 -10.79
C GLU A 77 -14.76 12.28 -9.93
N MET A 78 -15.65 11.58 -9.22
CA MET A 78 -15.29 10.38 -8.47
C MET A 78 -14.76 9.27 -9.39
N ASN A 79 -15.45 9.02 -10.50
CA ASN A 79 -15.04 8.03 -11.49
C ASN A 79 -13.69 8.41 -12.11
N ARG A 80 -13.51 9.68 -12.49
CA ARG A 80 -12.23 10.19 -12.99
C ARG A 80 -11.09 9.90 -12.01
N ARG A 81 -11.28 10.13 -10.70
CA ARG A 81 -10.26 9.87 -9.69
C ARG A 81 -9.95 8.39 -9.52
N LYS A 82 -10.97 7.53 -9.58
CA LYS A 82 -10.79 6.07 -9.58
C LYS A 82 -9.94 5.63 -10.78
N ASP A 83 -10.22 6.16 -11.98
CA ASP A 83 -9.46 5.83 -13.19
C ASP A 83 -7.99 6.30 -13.09
N MET A 84 -7.76 7.51 -12.61
CA MET A 84 -6.42 8.05 -12.38
C MET A 84 -5.62 7.20 -11.38
N LEU A 85 -6.25 6.76 -10.30
CA LEU A 85 -5.63 5.86 -9.32
C LEU A 85 -5.35 4.46 -9.91
N ALA A 86 -6.29 3.91 -10.68
CA ALA A 86 -6.12 2.62 -11.35
C ALA A 86 -4.94 2.66 -12.34
N ASN A 87 -4.79 3.75 -13.09
CA ASN A 87 -3.66 3.96 -14.00
C ASN A 87 -2.32 3.97 -13.26
N LEU A 88 -2.22 4.68 -12.13
CA LEU A 88 -1.00 4.67 -11.31
C LEU A 88 -0.73 3.29 -10.69
N ARG A 89 -1.77 2.58 -10.24
CA ARG A 89 -1.66 1.19 -9.73
C ARG A 89 -1.10 0.25 -10.81
N SER A 90 -1.62 0.34 -12.03
CA SER A 90 -1.10 -0.43 -13.16
C SER A 90 0.37 -0.11 -13.43
N LYS A 91 0.74 1.18 -13.49
CA LYS A 91 2.12 1.63 -13.72
C LYS A 91 3.08 1.12 -12.65
N VAL A 92 2.74 1.21 -11.36
CA VAL A 92 3.63 0.74 -10.28
C VAL A 92 3.77 -0.79 -10.27
N ASN A 93 2.72 -1.53 -10.63
CA ASN A 93 2.78 -3.00 -10.76
C ASN A 93 3.70 -3.43 -11.92
N GLN A 94 3.67 -2.69 -13.03
CA GLN A 94 4.60 -2.89 -14.14
C GLN A 94 6.05 -2.61 -13.70
N MET A 95 6.31 -1.49 -13.02
CA MET A 95 7.64 -1.15 -12.48
C MET A 95 8.16 -2.20 -11.49
N ALA A 96 7.28 -2.70 -10.61
CA ALA A 96 7.60 -3.76 -9.66
C ALA A 96 7.97 -5.07 -10.39
N SER A 97 7.25 -5.41 -11.45
CA SER A 97 7.53 -6.57 -12.29
C SER A 97 8.90 -6.46 -12.98
N THR A 98 9.27 -5.28 -13.49
CA THR A 98 10.60 -5.03 -14.08
C THR A 98 11.76 -5.30 -13.12
N LEU A 99 11.51 -5.23 -11.80
CA LEU A 99 12.49 -5.50 -10.75
C LEU A 99 12.28 -6.85 -10.03
N ASN A 100 11.46 -7.74 -10.60
CA ASN A 100 11.11 -9.05 -10.03
C ASN A 100 10.55 -8.98 -8.60
N MET A 101 9.78 -7.94 -8.27
CA MET A 101 9.11 -7.79 -6.97
C MET A 101 7.78 -8.58 -6.94
N SER A 102 7.87 -9.91 -7.03
CA SER A 102 6.72 -10.83 -7.16
C SER A 102 5.61 -10.67 -6.09
N ASN A 103 5.95 -10.21 -4.88
CA ASN A 103 5.00 -10.02 -3.78
C ASN A 103 4.39 -8.62 -3.71
N PHE A 104 4.77 -7.69 -4.60
CA PHE A 104 4.30 -6.30 -4.54
C PHE A 104 2.78 -6.18 -4.77
N ALA A 105 2.25 -6.88 -5.78
CA ALA A 105 0.82 -6.88 -6.09
C ALA A 105 -0.04 -7.57 -5.02
N ASN A 106 0.55 -8.46 -4.22
CA ASN A 106 -0.12 -9.21 -3.16
C ASN A 106 0.06 -8.55 -1.78
N ARG A 107 0.43 -7.26 -1.71
CA ARG A 107 0.66 -6.56 -0.44
C ARG A 107 -0.54 -6.62 0.49
N ASP A 108 -1.76 -6.48 -0.05
CA ASP A 108 -3.00 -6.55 0.74
C ASP A 108 -3.18 -7.94 1.39
N SER A 109 -2.61 -8.99 0.81
CA SER A 109 -2.63 -10.34 1.37
C SER A 109 -1.55 -10.58 2.44
N LEU A 110 -0.53 -9.72 2.56
CA LEU A 110 0.56 -9.88 3.54
C LEU A 110 0.08 -9.66 4.98
N LEU A 111 -0.97 -8.86 5.16
CA LEU A 111 -1.59 -8.64 6.47
C LEU A 111 -2.60 -9.74 6.83
N GLY A 112 -2.75 -10.76 5.98
CA GLY A 112 -3.87 -11.69 6.01
C GLY A 112 -5.17 -10.98 5.63
N PRO A 113 -6.26 -11.73 5.39
CA PRO A 113 -7.58 -11.10 5.40
C PRO A 113 -7.77 -10.32 6.72
N ASP A 114 -8.38 -9.13 6.68
CA ASP A 114 -8.79 -8.35 7.88
C ASP A 114 -9.75 -9.12 8.82
N SER A 115 -9.95 -10.41 8.61
CA SER A 115 -10.60 -11.29 9.56
C SER A 115 -9.66 -11.59 10.72
N LYS A 116 -10.09 -11.13 11.90
CA LYS A 116 -9.83 -11.69 13.24
C LYS A 116 -9.12 -10.81 14.28
N ALA A 117 -8.99 -9.49 14.10
CA ALA A 117 -8.82 -8.65 15.31
C ALA A 117 -10.05 -8.80 16.23
N ALA A 118 -11.26 -8.82 15.66
CA ALA A 118 -12.50 -9.05 16.39
C ALA A 118 -12.64 -10.49 16.94
N ASP A 119 -12.23 -11.51 16.18
CA ASP A 119 -12.34 -12.92 16.60
C ASP A 119 -11.34 -13.28 17.71
N ALA A 120 -10.14 -12.68 17.72
CA ALA A 120 -9.16 -12.89 18.79
C ALA A 120 -9.60 -12.26 20.13
N MET A 121 -10.13 -11.03 20.10
CA MET A 121 -10.63 -10.33 21.30
C MET A 121 -11.95 -10.92 21.81
N SER A 122 -12.80 -11.44 20.92
CA SER A 122 -14.03 -12.14 21.31
C SER A 122 -13.73 -13.39 22.15
N ARG A 123 -12.68 -14.15 21.80
CA ARG A 123 -12.31 -15.42 22.47
C ARG A 123 -11.84 -15.26 23.92
N THR A 124 -11.43 -14.07 24.33
CA THR A 124 -11.05 -13.78 25.72
C THR A 124 -12.15 -13.09 26.51
N THR A 125 -13.29 -12.78 25.88
CA THR A 125 -14.41 -12.14 26.56
C THR A 125 -15.03 -13.08 27.58
N GLY A 126 -15.04 -12.68 28.86
CA GLY A 126 -15.60 -13.49 29.96
C GLY A 126 -14.66 -14.55 30.54
N LEU A 127 -13.40 -14.63 30.08
CA LEU A 127 -12.39 -15.46 30.73
C LEU A 127 -11.77 -14.72 31.91
N ASP A 128 -11.56 -15.44 33.01
CA ASP A 128 -10.73 -14.99 34.11
C ASP A 128 -9.23 -15.18 33.78
N ASN A 129 -8.34 -14.72 34.66
CA ASN A 129 -6.89 -14.80 34.44
C ASN A 129 -6.41 -16.24 34.19
N HIS A 130 -7.04 -17.23 34.82
CA HIS A 130 -6.75 -18.64 34.59
C HIS A 130 -7.20 -19.11 33.20
N GLY A 131 -8.40 -18.72 32.77
CA GLY A 131 -8.94 -19.02 31.44
C GLY A 131 -8.10 -18.45 30.30
N VAL A 132 -7.59 -17.22 30.46
CA VAL A 132 -6.71 -16.59 29.45
C VAL A 132 -5.38 -17.36 29.30
N VAL A 133 -4.75 -17.75 30.41
CA VAL A 133 -3.52 -18.54 30.38
C VAL A 133 -3.78 -19.95 29.83
N GLY A 134 -4.94 -20.53 30.09
CA GLY A 134 -5.38 -21.80 29.52
C GLY A 134 -5.49 -21.75 27.99
N LEU A 135 -6.15 -20.71 27.46
CA LEU A 135 -6.28 -20.47 26.03
C LEU A 135 -4.91 -20.29 25.36
N GLN A 136 -4.01 -19.52 25.97
CA GLN A 136 -2.65 -19.33 25.48
C GLN A 136 -1.90 -20.66 25.33
N ARG A 137 -1.99 -21.56 26.33
CA ARG A 137 -1.36 -22.88 26.27
C ARG A 137 -1.96 -23.78 25.19
N GLN A 138 -3.26 -23.68 24.92
CA GLN A 138 -3.89 -24.45 23.84
C GLN A 138 -3.41 -24.02 22.46
N ILE A 139 -3.28 -22.70 22.25
CA ILE A 139 -2.72 -22.12 21.02
C ILE A 139 -1.26 -22.56 20.84
N MET A 140 -0.43 -22.48 21.90
CA MET A 140 0.97 -22.92 21.85
C MET A 140 1.12 -24.43 21.55
N LYS A 141 0.11 -25.24 21.84
CA LYS A 141 0.08 -26.68 21.54
C LYS A 141 -0.50 -27.01 20.15
N GLY A 142 -0.87 -26.01 19.35
CA GLY A 142 -1.41 -26.20 18.00
C GLY A 142 -2.79 -26.86 17.95
N LYS A 143 -3.55 -26.86 19.07
CA LYS A 143 -4.82 -27.60 19.18
C LYS A 143 -6.06 -26.87 18.64
N LEU A 144 -5.88 -25.67 18.05
CA LEU A 144 -6.97 -24.79 17.60
C LEU A 144 -6.76 -24.27 16.17
N LEU A 145 -6.12 -25.08 15.31
CA LEU A 145 -6.10 -24.89 13.86
C LEU A 145 -7.09 -25.84 13.19
#